data_AF-A0A1F6TXC6-F1
#
_entry.id   AF-A0A1F6TXC6-F1
#
_cell.length_a   1.000
_cell.length_b   1.000
_cell.length_c   1.000
_cell.angle_alpha   90.00
_cell.angle_beta   90.00
_cell.angle_gamma   90.00
#
_symmetry.space_group_name_H-M   'P 1'
#
loop_
_entity.id
_entity.type
_entity.pdbx_description
1 polymer ?
#
loop_
_entity_poly.entity_id
_entity_poly.type
_entity_poly.pdbx_seq_one_letter_code
_entity_poly.pdbx_strand_id
1 'polypeptide(L)'
;MINSNLQSLSELCEKVYPKHGKHIFLIVFSLFILAATVGFLAIIWEFAAKYVFEFFTSLSATNIIPTTIESAIPTLVVFLVVFGAIVVLVLYFFGKQLFKKNVSQTALDRLAELRNEGIDTVYAVLITAEKDFQKWKETKRDWETRLREYIKNNFPRADYLYASHLGIVPLFQMETAFNNEHLRELCFVSRQMDIIEQILNSYRR
;
A
#
# COMPACT_ATOMS: atom_id res chain seq x y z
N MET A 1 39.74 5.04 41.03
CA MET A 1 38.63 6.03 41.12
C MET A 1 38.03 6.43 39.76
N ILE A 2 38.32 5.73 38.65
CA ILE A 2 37.84 6.06 37.29
C ILE A 2 36.60 5.21 36.89
N ASN A 3 36.38 4.07 37.56
CA ASN A 3 35.31 3.11 37.19
C ASN A 3 33.88 3.56 37.55
N SER A 4 33.67 4.41 38.56
CA SER A 4 32.32 4.80 38.98
C SER A 4 31.63 5.76 38.01
N ASN A 5 32.40 6.60 37.31
CA ASN A 5 31.86 7.62 36.39
C ASN A 5 31.50 7.04 35.00
N LEU A 6 32.17 5.96 34.60
CA LEU A 6 31.84 5.24 33.35
C LEU A 6 30.54 4.45 33.50
N GLN A 7 30.30 3.87 34.68
CA GLN A 7 29.05 3.16 34.99
C GLN A 7 27.84 4.10 35.03
N SER A 8 28.00 5.31 35.58
CA SER A 8 26.91 6.30 35.59
C SER A 8 26.57 6.84 34.19
N LEU A 9 27.56 6.94 33.29
CA LEU A 9 27.34 7.37 31.91
C LEU A 9 26.67 6.28 31.08
N SER A 10 27.01 5.01 31.27
CA SER A 10 26.32 3.91 30.58
C SER A 10 24.87 3.79 31.03
N GLU A 11 24.58 3.94 32.32
CA GLU A 11 23.21 3.93 32.85
C GLU A 11 22.38 5.13 32.37
N LEU A 12 22.99 6.31 32.24
CA LEU A 12 22.35 7.49 31.62
C LEU A 12 22.07 7.28 30.13
N CYS A 13 23.00 6.66 29.40
CA CYS A 13 22.83 6.35 27.98
C CYS A 13 21.70 5.33 27.78
N GLU A 14 21.62 4.30 28.63
CA GLU A 14 20.60 3.25 28.56
C GLU A 14 19.20 3.78 28.91
N LYS A 15 19.09 4.79 29.78
CA LYS A 15 17.82 5.46 30.12
C LYS A 15 17.30 6.40 29.03
N VAL A 16 18.17 7.01 28.23
CA VAL A 16 17.79 8.02 27.21
C VAL A 16 17.50 7.36 25.85
N TYR A 17 18.20 6.27 25.53
CA TYR A 17 18.09 5.57 24.24
C TYR A 17 16.66 5.09 23.88
N PRO A 18 15.88 4.47 24.79
CA PRO A 18 14.57 3.94 24.42
C PRO A 18 13.49 5.01 24.22
N LYS A 19 13.67 6.24 24.74
CA LYS A 19 12.65 7.30 24.69
C LYS A 19 12.81 8.28 23.53
N HIS A 20 14.05 8.47 23.04
CA HIS A 20 14.33 9.42 21.95
C HIS A 20 15.04 8.81 20.72
N GLY A 21 15.46 7.53 20.77
CA GLY A 21 16.18 6.88 19.66
C GLY A 21 15.41 6.85 18.34
N LYS A 22 14.08 6.65 18.37
CA LYS A 22 13.22 6.73 17.18
C LYS A 22 13.16 8.15 16.59
N HIS A 23 13.13 9.18 17.43
CA HIS A 23 13.05 10.58 16.98
C HIS A 23 14.40 11.05 16.42
N ILE A 24 15.51 10.66 17.04
CA ILE A 24 16.86 10.96 16.55
C ILE A 24 17.10 10.24 15.23
N PHE A 25 16.72 8.95 15.12
CA PHE A 25 16.81 8.21 13.85
C PHE A 25 15.96 8.87 12.75
N LEU A 26 14.73 9.27 13.04
CA LEU A 26 13.86 9.98 12.09
C LEU A 26 14.46 11.32 11.63
N ILE A 27 15.06 12.09 12.54
CA ILE A 27 15.69 13.39 12.22
C ILE A 27 16.93 13.17 11.35
N VAL A 28 17.79 12.22 11.70
CA VAL A 28 19.01 11.90 10.92
C VAL A 28 18.64 11.35 9.55
N PHE A 29 17.64 10.47 9.48
CA PHE A 29 17.13 9.92 8.22
C PHE A 29 16.45 11.00 7.36
N SER A 30 15.71 11.93 7.98
CA SER A 30 15.15 13.11 7.32
C SER A 30 16.23 14.01 6.73
N LEU A 31 17.29 14.31 7.49
CA LEU A 31 18.43 15.10 7.02
C LEU A 31 19.17 14.40 5.87
N PHE A 32 19.32 13.08 5.95
CA PHE A 32 19.91 12.28 4.87
C PHE A 32 19.07 12.31 3.60
N ILE A 33 17.74 12.15 3.70
CA ILE A 33 16.83 12.30 2.58
C ILE A 33 16.91 13.72 2.01
N LEU A 34 16.94 14.75 2.85
CA LEU A 34 17.06 16.14 2.40
C LEU A 34 18.37 16.34 1.61
N ALA A 35 19.50 15.88 2.14
CA ALA A 35 20.80 15.96 1.48
C ALA A 35 20.83 15.19 0.15
N ALA A 36 20.25 13.98 0.12
CA ALA A 36 20.13 13.18 -1.10
C ALA A 36 19.22 13.86 -2.14
N THR A 37 18.14 14.51 -1.71
CA THR A 37 17.21 15.23 -2.60
C THR A 37 17.88 16.47 -3.18
N VAL A 38 18.62 17.23 -2.36
CA VAL A 38 19.41 18.39 -2.81
C VAL A 38 20.52 17.95 -3.77
N GLY A 39 21.24 16.87 -3.48
CA GLY A 39 22.26 16.31 -4.36
C GLY A 39 21.68 15.81 -5.69
N PHE A 40 20.54 15.13 -5.66
CA PHE A 40 19.85 14.66 -6.86
C PHE A 40 19.33 15.83 -7.71
N LEU A 41 18.80 16.88 -7.07
CA LEU A 41 18.42 18.14 -7.72
C LEU A 41 19.61 18.82 -8.40
N ALA A 42 20.78 18.84 -7.75
CA ALA A 42 21.99 19.41 -8.32
C ALA A 42 22.49 18.62 -9.55
N ILE A 43 22.44 17.28 -9.49
CA ILE A 43 22.80 16.41 -10.63
C ILE A 43 21.82 16.58 -11.79
N ILE A 44 20.52 16.64 -11.51
CA ILE A 44 19.50 16.94 -12.52
C ILE A 44 19.73 18.31 -13.13
N TRP A 45 20.07 19.32 -12.30
CA TRP A 45 20.35 20.66 -12.79
C TRP A 45 21.54 20.66 -13.76
N GLU A 46 22.65 20.01 -13.42
CA GLU A 46 23.81 19.92 -14.32
C GLU A 46 23.47 19.22 -15.64
N PHE A 47 22.70 18.13 -15.59
CA PHE A 47 22.34 17.38 -16.78
C PHE A 47 21.29 18.11 -17.62
N ALA A 48 20.20 18.57 -17.02
CA ALA A 48 19.11 19.26 -17.71
C ALA A 48 19.53 20.64 -18.23
N ALA A 49 20.33 21.40 -17.47
CA ALA A 49 20.81 22.70 -17.93
C ALA A 49 21.67 22.56 -19.18
N LYS A 50 22.48 21.51 -19.29
CA LYS A 50 23.32 21.27 -20.48
C LYS A 50 22.48 21.00 -21.74
N TYR A 51 21.56 20.03 -21.69
CA TYR A 51 20.72 19.69 -22.85
C TYR A 51 19.78 20.82 -23.25
N VAL A 52 19.29 21.58 -22.28
CA VAL A 52 18.39 22.70 -22.55
C VAL A 52 19.16 23.89 -23.10
N PHE A 53 20.35 24.19 -22.59
CA PHE A 53 21.20 25.24 -23.15
C PHE A 53 21.60 24.91 -24.61
N GLU A 54 21.96 23.67 -24.90
CA GLU A 54 22.21 23.20 -26.28
C GLU A 54 20.97 23.31 -27.17
N PHE A 55 19.77 22.99 -26.65
CA PHE A 55 18.51 23.14 -27.39
C PHE A 55 18.17 24.62 -27.67
N PHE A 56 18.29 25.51 -26.69
CA PHE A 56 17.97 26.93 -26.87
C PHE A 56 19.01 27.67 -27.72
N THR A 57 20.29 27.31 -27.62
CA THR A 57 21.32 27.83 -28.54
C THR A 57 21.09 27.38 -29.98
N SER A 58 20.55 26.18 -30.20
CA SER A 58 20.12 25.72 -31.53
C SER A 58 18.91 26.50 -32.08
N LEU A 59 18.01 26.95 -31.21
CA LEU A 59 16.86 27.78 -31.57
C LEU A 59 17.25 29.25 -31.78
N SER A 60 18.16 29.82 -30.98
CA SER A 60 18.59 31.22 -31.13
C SER A 60 19.45 31.46 -32.38
N ALA A 61 20.11 30.41 -32.90
CA ALA A 61 20.77 30.44 -34.21
C ALA A 61 19.81 30.75 -35.39
N THR A 62 18.49 30.75 -35.15
CA THR A 62 17.47 31.10 -36.16
C THR A 62 17.00 32.58 -36.12
N ASN A 63 17.70 33.48 -35.42
CA ASN A 63 17.52 34.95 -35.48
C ASN A 63 16.11 35.48 -35.18
N ILE A 64 15.42 34.99 -34.14
CA ILE A 64 14.06 35.48 -33.79
C ILE A 64 13.98 36.20 -32.43
N ILE A 65 15.02 36.21 -31.57
CA ILE A 65 14.90 36.80 -30.22
C ILE A 65 16.14 37.63 -29.82
N PRO A 66 15.99 38.83 -29.22
CA PRO A 66 17.13 39.67 -28.79
C PRO A 66 17.89 39.11 -27.58
N THR A 67 19.22 39.25 -27.66
CA THR A 67 20.27 38.63 -26.83
C THR A 67 20.37 39.05 -25.35
N THR A 68 19.40 39.77 -24.81
CA THR A 68 19.39 40.18 -23.38
C THR A 68 18.35 39.44 -22.54
N ILE A 69 17.44 38.68 -23.16
CA ILE A 69 16.38 37.90 -22.50
C ILE A 69 16.71 36.38 -22.55
N GLU A 70 17.76 36.00 -23.28
CA GLU A 70 18.09 34.61 -23.65
C GLU A 70 18.49 33.70 -22.48
N SER A 71 18.97 34.22 -21.35
CA SER A 71 19.44 33.38 -20.24
C SER A 71 18.40 33.14 -19.12
N ALA A 72 17.33 33.93 -19.05
CA ALA A 72 16.38 33.86 -17.94
C ALA A 72 15.15 32.99 -18.24
N ILE A 73 14.60 33.09 -19.46
CA ILE A 73 13.38 32.36 -19.85
C ILE A 73 13.60 30.84 -19.91
N PRO A 74 14.66 30.31 -20.55
CA PRO A 74 14.91 28.87 -20.60
C PRO A 74 15.06 28.26 -19.21
N THR A 75 15.80 28.96 -18.36
CA THR A 75 16.11 28.58 -16.98
C THR A 75 14.84 28.48 -16.13
N LEU A 76 13.90 29.41 -16.31
CA LEU A 76 12.63 29.43 -15.60
C LEU A 76 11.68 28.32 -16.06
N VAL A 77 11.65 28.02 -17.36
CA VAL A 77 10.85 26.91 -17.92
C VAL A 77 11.37 25.56 -17.42
N VAL A 78 12.68 25.35 -17.41
CA VAL A 78 13.29 24.11 -16.86
C VAL A 78 12.99 23.97 -15.38
N PHE A 79 13.14 25.04 -14.61
CA PHE A 79 12.83 25.03 -13.19
C PHE A 79 11.37 24.61 -12.94
N LEU A 80 10.41 25.14 -13.71
CA LEU A 80 9.00 24.77 -13.58
C LEU A 80 8.73 23.30 -13.94
N VAL A 81 9.36 22.78 -15.00
CA VAL A 81 9.16 21.37 -15.42
C VAL A 81 9.78 20.40 -14.40
N VAL A 82 11.01 20.66 -13.95
CA VAL A 82 11.70 19.82 -12.95
C VAL A 82 10.99 19.90 -11.60
N PHE A 83 10.62 21.11 -11.16
CA PHE A 83 9.86 21.30 -9.92
C PHE A 83 8.50 20.59 -9.98
N GLY A 84 7.78 20.72 -11.10
CA GLY A 84 6.52 20.01 -11.33
C GLY A 84 6.67 18.49 -11.25
N ALA A 85 7.70 17.92 -11.88
CA ALA A 85 7.98 16.49 -11.83
C ALA A 85 8.29 16.00 -10.41
N ILE A 86 9.05 16.78 -9.63
CA ILE A 86 9.39 16.46 -8.24
C ILE A 86 8.14 16.52 -7.36
N VAL A 87 7.31 17.55 -7.50
CA VAL A 87 6.05 17.66 -6.75
C VAL A 87 5.14 16.47 -7.04
N VAL A 88 5.02 16.04 -8.31
CA VAL A 88 4.24 14.86 -8.68
C VAL A 88 4.82 13.58 -8.05
N LEU A 89 6.13 13.39 -8.08
CA LEU A 89 6.80 12.24 -7.45
C LEU A 89 6.61 12.21 -5.93
N VAL A 90 6.74 13.36 -5.27
CA VAL A 90 6.52 13.53 -3.84
C VAL A 90 5.07 13.24 -3.50
N LEU A 91 4.11 13.83 -4.21
CA LEU A 91 2.67 13.56 -4.00
C LEU A 91 2.31 12.10 -4.26
N TYR A 92 2.94 11.45 -5.24
CA TYR A 92 2.75 10.03 -5.50
C TYR A 92 3.27 9.15 -4.35
N PHE A 93 4.50 9.41 -3.88
CA PHE A 93 5.13 8.63 -2.82
C PHE A 93 4.48 8.87 -1.46
N PHE A 94 4.29 10.14 -1.08
CA PHE A 94 3.61 10.52 0.15
C PHE A 94 2.12 10.19 0.11
N GLY A 95 1.45 10.33 -1.03
CA GLY A 95 0.06 9.89 -1.19
C GLY A 95 -0.06 8.40 -0.87
N LYS A 96 0.78 7.55 -1.45
CA LYS A 96 0.77 6.11 -1.17
C LYS A 96 1.00 5.78 0.31
N GLN A 97 1.83 6.57 1.01
CA GLN A 97 2.16 6.34 2.41
C GLN A 97 1.14 6.95 3.39
N LEU A 98 0.57 8.11 3.07
CA LEU A 98 -0.42 8.84 3.88
C LEU A 98 -1.84 8.26 3.70
N PHE A 99 -2.17 7.72 2.53
CA PHE A 99 -3.46 7.05 2.30
C PHE A 99 -3.49 5.58 2.72
N LYS A 100 -2.42 5.08 3.37
CA LYS A 100 -2.45 3.77 4.04
C LYS A 100 -3.35 3.92 5.28
N LYS A 101 -4.65 3.79 5.08
CA LYS A 101 -5.65 3.85 6.15
C LYS A 101 -5.30 2.73 7.15
N ASN A 102 -4.96 3.10 8.37
CA ASN A 102 -4.72 2.14 9.44
C ASN A 102 -6.06 1.45 9.74
N VAL A 103 -6.18 0.20 9.32
CA VAL A 103 -7.30 -0.66 9.72
C VAL A 103 -7.12 -0.99 11.20
N SER A 104 -8.18 -0.87 11.99
CA SER A 104 -8.12 -1.15 13.42
C SER A 104 -7.90 -2.64 13.67
N GLN A 105 -7.21 -2.99 14.76
CA GLN A 105 -7.00 -4.40 15.14
C GLN A 105 -8.34 -5.13 15.32
N THR A 106 -9.33 -4.47 15.93
CA THR A 106 -10.69 -5.00 16.08
C THR A 106 -11.34 -5.34 14.73
N ALA A 107 -11.04 -4.56 13.68
CA ALA A 107 -11.55 -4.85 12.34
C ALA A 107 -10.89 -6.08 11.71
N LEU A 108 -9.60 -6.28 11.97
CA LEU A 108 -8.89 -7.49 11.54
C LEU A 108 -9.40 -8.73 12.30
N ASP A 109 -9.57 -8.62 13.61
CA ASP A 109 -10.04 -9.72 14.46
C ASP A 109 -11.45 -10.17 14.06
N ARG A 110 -12.36 -9.22 13.82
CA ARG A 110 -13.73 -9.54 13.37
C ARG A 110 -13.77 -10.08 11.95
N LEU A 111 -12.88 -9.64 11.05
CA LEU A 111 -12.75 -10.23 9.72
C LEU A 111 -12.24 -11.69 9.81
N ALA A 112 -11.29 -11.97 10.71
CA ALA A 112 -10.82 -13.33 10.97
C ALA A 112 -11.93 -14.21 11.57
N GLU A 113 -12.76 -13.66 12.46
CA GLU A 113 -13.93 -14.35 13.00
C GLU A 113 -14.94 -14.70 11.89
N LEU A 114 -15.28 -13.76 10.99
CA LEU A 114 -16.18 -14.00 9.85
C LEU A 114 -15.62 -15.05 8.88
N ARG A 115 -14.29 -15.09 8.71
CA ARG A 115 -13.63 -16.12 7.91
C ARG A 115 -13.81 -17.50 8.54
N ASN A 116 -13.52 -17.63 9.84
CA ASN A 116 -13.68 -18.89 10.56
C ASN A 116 -15.14 -19.33 10.58
N GLU A 117 -16.08 -18.40 10.79
CA GLU A 117 -17.51 -18.68 10.71
C GLU A 117 -17.89 -19.27 9.34
N GLY A 118 -17.42 -18.68 8.24
CA GLY A 118 -17.73 -19.22 6.92
C GLY A 118 -17.04 -20.56 6.63
N ILE A 119 -15.90 -20.86 7.26
CA ILE A 119 -15.30 -22.19 7.21
C ILE A 119 -16.24 -23.20 7.87
N ASP A 120 -16.68 -22.93 9.10
CA ASP A 120 -17.46 -23.85 9.91
C ASP A 120 -18.90 -24.01 9.38
N THR A 121 -19.49 -22.94 8.84
CA THR A 121 -20.92 -22.89 8.47
C THR A 121 -21.20 -23.06 6.98
N VAL A 122 -20.21 -22.84 6.12
CA VAL A 122 -20.38 -22.93 4.66
C VAL A 122 -19.42 -23.95 4.05
N TYR A 123 -18.12 -23.85 4.32
CA TYR A 123 -17.11 -24.64 3.62
C TYR A 123 -17.03 -26.10 4.11
N ALA A 124 -17.06 -26.33 5.42
CA ALA A 124 -16.86 -27.64 6.05
C ALA A 124 -18.17 -28.44 6.24
N VAL A 125 -19.30 -27.92 5.78
CA VAL A 125 -20.61 -28.55 5.97
C VAL A 125 -20.83 -29.68 4.97
N LEU A 126 -21.08 -30.89 5.48
CA LEU A 126 -21.45 -32.02 4.66
C LEU A 126 -22.93 -31.93 4.27
N ILE A 127 -23.21 -31.98 2.96
CA ILE A 127 -24.57 -31.93 2.41
C ILE A 127 -24.90 -33.28 1.80
N THR A 128 -25.93 -33.94 2.33
CA THR A 128 -26.36 -35.27 1.86
C THR A 128 -27.74 -35.27 1.19
N ALA A 129 -28.51 -34.18 1.32
CA ALA A 129 -29.85 -34.06 0.76
C ALA A 129 -30.10 -32.69 0.13
N GLU A 130 -30.98 -32.64 -0.87
CA GLU A 130 -31.32 -31.41 -1.61
C GLU A 130 -31.92 -30.32 -0.69
N LYS A 131 -32.71 -30.71 0.32
CA LYS A 131 -33.25 -29.77 1.30
C LYS A 131 -32.14 -29.04 2.07
N ASP A 132 -31.06 -29.76 2.40
CA ASP A 132 -29.92 -29.18 3.10
C ASP A 132 -29.10 -28.29 2.17
N PHE A 133 -29.05 -28.62 0.87
CA PHE A 133 -28.42 -27.77 -0.14
C PHE A 133 -29.11 -26.41 -0.29
N GLN A 134 -30.44 -26.37 -0.28
CA GLN A 134 -31.19 -25.11 -0.35
C GLN A 134 -30.96 -24.24 0.89
N LYS A 135 -30.98 -24.86 2.09
CA LYS A 135 -30.65 -24.17 3.34
C LYS A 135 -29.22 -23.65 3.33
N TRP A 136 -28.27 -24.45 2.84
CA TRP A 136 -26.88 -24.04 2.70
C TRP A 136 -26.72 -22.83 1.76
N LYS A 137 -27.46 -22.77 0.65
CA LYS A 137 -27.44 -21.61 -0.26
C LYS A 137 -27.89 -20.33 0.43
N GLU A 138 -28.90 -20.41 1.30
CA GLU A 138 -29.35 -19.28 2.12
C GLU A 138 -28.26 -18.86 3.12
N THR A 139 -27.66 -19.80 3.84
CA THR A 139 -26.56 -19.54 4.77
C THR A 139 -25.35 -18.92 4.09
N LYS A 140 -24.95 -19.46 2.93
CA LYS A 140 -23.87 -18.90 2.09
C LYS A 140 -24.16 -17.45 1.73
N ARG A 141 -25.37 -17.16 1.23
CA ARG A 141 -25.75 -15.82 0.80
C ARG A 141 -25.76 -14.81 1.96
N ASP A 142 -26.26 -15.21 3.13
CA ASP A 142 -26.22 -14.38 4.33
C ASP A 142 -24.79 -14.06 4.74
N TRP A 143 -23.94 -15.09 4.83
CA TRP A 143 -22.53 -14.94 5.16
C TRP A 143 -21.78 -14.04 4.15
N GLU A 144 -21.96 -14.26 2.83
CA GLU A 144 -21.36 -13.45 1.78
C GLU A 144 -21.78 -11.97 1.89
N THR A 145 -23.04 -11.73 2.25
CA THR A 145 -23.58 -10.37 2.44
C THR A 145 -22.92 -9.70 3.63
N ARG A 146 -22.90 -10.36 4.80
CA ARG A 146 -22.26 -9.85 6.02
C ARG A 146 -20.78 -9.58 5.81
N LEU A 147 -20.06 -10.50 5.17
CA LEU A 147 -18.64 -10.34 4.84
C LEU A 147 -18.42 -9.11 3.96
N ARG A 148 -19.18 -8.97 2.87
CA ARG A 148 -19.03 -7.87 1.91
C ARG A 148 -19.32 -6.51 2.55
N GLU A 149 -20.40 -6.42 3.33
CA GLU A 149 -20.74 -5.21 4.06
C GLU A 149 -19.68 -4.85 5.10
N TYR A 150 -19.16 -5.85 5.80
CA TYR A 150 -18.11 -5.65 6.78
C TYR A 150 -16.84 -5.08 6.16
N ILE A 151 -16.37 -5.66 5.06
CA ILE A 151 -15.18 -5.18 4.33
C ILE A 151 -15.43 -3.77 3.79
N LYS A 152 -16.61 -3.52 3.18
CA LYS A 152 -16.97 -2.21 2.64
C LYS A 152 -16.90 -1.08 3.68
N ASN A 153 -17.31 -1.37 4.91
CA ASN A 153 -17.42 -0.37 5.97
C ASN A 153 -16.13 -0.17 6.76
N ASN A 154 -15.30 -1.21 6.89
CA ASN A 154 -14.13 -1.18 7.78
C ASN A 154 -12.78 -1.14 7.07
N PHE A 155 -12.72 -1.52 5.79
CA PHE A 155 -11.48 -1.61 5.03
C PHE A 155 -11.40 -0.54 3.93
N PRO A 156 -10.19 -0.22 3.45
CA PRO A 156 -10.00 0.61 2.27
C PRO A 156 -10.79 0.10 1.06
N ARG A 157 -11.18 1.04 0.18
CA ARG A 157 -11.88 0.72 -1.07
C ARG A 157 -11.11 -0.29 -1.94
N ALA A 158 -9.79 -0.26 -1.90
CA ALA A 158 -8.96 -1.20 -2.64
C ALA A 158 -9.22 -2.65 -2.20
N ASP A 159 -9.27 -2.91 -0.89
CA ASP A 159 -9.52 -4.25 -0.35
C ASP A 159 -10.97 -4.69 -0.58
N TYR A 160 -11.92 -3.76 -0.48
CA TYR A 160 -13.30 -4.03 -0.87
C TYR A 160 -13.40 -4.45 -2.34
N LEU A 161 -12.73 -3.73 -3.25
CA LEU A 161 -12.70 -4.07 -4.67
C LEU A 161 -11.99 -5.40 -4.91
N TYR A 162 -10.94 -5.70 -4.16
CA TYR A 162 -10.22 -6.96 -4.23
C TYR A 162 -11.11 -8.13 -3.79
N ALA A 163 -11.83 -8.00 -2.68
CA ALA A 163 -12.79 -9.00 -2.19
C ALA A 163 -14.04 -9.13 -3.08
N SER A 164 -14.49 -8.05 -3.71
CA SER A 164 -15.68 -8.09 -4.58
C SER A 164 -15.41 -8.73 -5.94
N HIS A 165 -14.14 -8.74 -6.40
CA HIS A 165 -13.74 -9.30 -7.68
C HIS A 165 -12.89 -10.56 -7.47
N LEU A 166 -13.54 -11.71 -7.43
CA LEU A 166 -12.88 -13.01 -7.18
C LEU A 166 -11.89 -13.40 -8.28
N GLY A 167 -12.00 -12.80 -9.46
CA GLY A 167 -11.17 -13.09 -10.62
C GLY A 167 -11.48 -14.46 -11.21
N ILE A 168 -10.42 -15.16 -11.64
CA ILE A 168 -10.54 -16.54 -12.12
C ILE A 168 -10.65 -17.46 -10.90
N VAL A 169 -11.72 -18.24 -10.85
CA VAL A 169 -11.94 -19.26 -9.83
C VAL A 169 -11.57 -20.62 -10.42
N PRO A 170 -10.48 -21.25 -9.96
CA PRO A 170 -10.12 -22.58 -10.44
C PRO A 170 -11.18 -23.58 -9.99
N LEU A 171 -11.62 -24.44 -10.90
CA LEU A 171 -12.47 -25.58 -10.58
C LEU A 171 -11.56 -26.73 -10.19
N PHE A 172 -11.68 -27.19 -8.95
CA PHE A 172 -11.01 -28.38 -8.45
C PHE A 172 -12.05 -29.28 -7.78
N GLN A 173 -11.87 -30.60 -7.88
CA GLN A 173 -12.81 -31.53 -7.28
C GLN A 173 -12.70 -31.48 -5.76
N MET A 174 -13.84 -31.35 -5.10
CA MET A 174 -13.96 -31.43 -3.65
C MET A 174 -14.81 -32.64 -3.30
N GLU A 175 -14.29 -33.54 -2.47
CA GLU A 175 -14.99 -34.77 -2.05
C GLU A 175 -16.29 -34.49 -1.28
N THR A 176 -16.41 -33.29 -0.69
CA THR A 176 -17.58 -32.83 0.07
C THR A 176 -18.71 -32.31 -0.81
N ALA A 177 -18.51 -32.19 -2.13
CA ALA A 177 -19.52 -31.64 -3.03
C ALA A 177 -20.66 -32.64 -3.29
N PHE A 178 -21.88 -32.23 -2.96
CA PHE A 178 -23.11 -32.99 -3.16
C PHE A 178 -23.47 -33.16 -4.66
N ASN A 179 -23.29 -32.10 -5.45
CA ASN A 179 -23.56 -32.07 -6.88
C ASN A 179 -22.62 -31.06 -7.58
N ASN A 180 -22.68 -30.97 -8.91
CA ASN A 180 -21.82 -30.06 -9.70
C ASN A 180 -22.09 -28.57 -9.41
N GLU A 181 -23.31 -28.21 -9.00
CA GLU A 181 -23.64 -26.83 -8.61
C GLU A 181 -22.97 -26.48 -7.27
N HIS A 182 -23.12 -27.34 -6.27
CA HIS A 182 -22.47 -27.23 -4.97
C HIS A 182 -20.95 -27.18 -5.11
N LEU A 183 -20.36 -28.01 -5.97
CA LEU A 183 -18.93 -27.98 -6.28
C LEU A 183 -18.48 -26.60 -6.77
N ARG A 184 -19.22 -26.04 -7.74
CA ARG A 184 -18.90 -24.72 -8.30
C ARG A 184 -18.98 -23.64 -7.24
N GLU A 185 -20.05 -23.63 -6.44
CA GLU A 185 -20.25 -22.66 -5.37
C GLU A 185 -19.18 -22.80 -4.27
N LEU A 186 -18.75 -24.01 -3.90
CA LEU A 186 -17.65 -24.23 -2.96
C LEU A 186 -16.31 -23.69 -3.47
N CYS A 187 -16.04 -23.80 -4.78
CA CYS A 187 -14.84 -23.19 -5.37
C CYS A 187 -14.86 -21.66 -5.22
N PHE A 188 -16.03 -21.02 -5.38
CA PHE A 188 -16.18 -19.58 -5.14
C PHE A 188 -15.96 -19.22 -3.66
N VAL A 189 -16.52 -20.00 -2.73
CA VAL A 189 -16.31 -19.81 -1.29
C VAL A 189 -14.84 -19.97 -0.92
N SER A 190 -14.16 -21.00 -1.42
CA SER A 190 -12.73 -21.21 -1.22
C SER A 190 -11.92 -20.00 -1.70
N ARG A 191 -12.24 -19.47 -2.89
CA ARG A 191 -11.57 -18.28 -3.41
C ARG A 191 -11.81 -17.04 -2.54
N GLN A 192 -13.02 -16.86 -2.01
CA GLN A 192 -13.32 -15.79 -1.06
C GLN A 192 -12.46 -15.92 0.21
N MET A 193 -12.33 -17.13 0.76
CA MET A 193 -11.49 -17.38 1.94
C MET A 193 -10.02 -17.04 1.71
N ASP A 194 -9.48 -17.37 0.54
CA ASP A 194 -8.10 -17.04 0.17
C ASP A 194 -7.89 -15.52 0.09
N ILE A 195 -8.85 -14.79 -0.47
CA ILE A 195 -8.78 -13.34 -0.57
C ILE A 195 -8.81 -12.69 0.82
N ILE A 196 -9.71 -13.15 1.71
CA ILE A 196 -9.78 -12.67 3.09
C ILE A 196 -8.45 -12.91 3.81
N GLU A 197 -7.88 -14.11 3.65
CA GLU A 197 -6.58 -14.47 4.23
C GLU A 197 -5.45 -13.57 3.72
N GLN A 198 -5.46 -13.21 2.43
CA GLN A 198 -4.49 -12.28 1.87
C GLN A 198 -4.65 -10.86 2.42
N ILE A 199 -5.89 -10.40 2.58
CA ILE A 199 -6.18 -9.11 3.22
C ILE A 199 -5.63 -9.13 4.65
N LEU A 200 -5.98 -10.12 5.47
CA LEU A 200 -5.49 -10.25 6.85
C LEU A 200 -3.95 -10.26 6.93
N ASN A 201 -3.29 -11.04 6.07
CA ASN A 201 -1.83 -11.13 6.03
C ASN A 201 -1.15 -9.85 5.56
N SER A 202 -1.83 -9.00 4.78
CA SER A 202 -1.29 -7.70 4.34
C SER A 202 -1.15 -6.70 5.48
N TYR A 203 -1.95 -6.85 6.54
CA TYR A 203 -1.96 -5.97 7.73
C TYR A 203 -1.21 -6.54 8.93
N ARG A 204 -0.80 -7.82 8.89
CA ARG A 204 -0.04 -8.48 9.97
C ARG A 204 1.46 -8.14 9.97
N ARG A 205 1.96 -7.47 8.92
CA ARG A 205 3.38 -7.10 8.74
C ARG A 205 3.68 -5.72 9.33
#